data_AF-A0A526YRV1-F1
#
_entry.id   AF-A0A526YRV1-F1
#
_cell.length_a   1.000
_cell.length_b   1.000
_cell.length_c   1.000
_cell.angle_alpha   90.00
_cell.angle_beta   90.00
_cell.angle_gamma   90.00
#
_symmetry.space_group_name_H-M   'P 1'
#
loop_
_entity.id
_entity.type
_entity.pdbx_description
1 polymer ?
#
loop_
_entity_poly.entity_id
_entity_poly.type
_entity_poly.pdbx_seq_one_letter_code
_entity_poly.pdbx_strand_id
1 'polypeptide(L)'
;MFRLEARTSTPAWFNLALPLLAIGATLVLCSGLIALAGAGVIEAYGVMFSASLGDSYAITETLVRATPMIFTGLAVAVAFRAKFWNIGAEGQLLAGAVASCAVGAIRLHLGVVAAFVAAPVIWFLIMRTTLGFRIRVIGENPEAARYGGVHVERVLISTALLSGALAGLAGVIEVGGVHFQVMSDISPGYGYSGIVVA
;
A
#
# COMPACT_ATOMS: atom_id res chain seq x y z
N MET A 1 -17.41 -5.87 -37.66
CA MET A 1 -17.89 -5.90 -36.26
C MET A 1 -16.74 -6.37 -35.39
N PHE A 2 -16.06 -5.48 -34.67
CA PHE A 2 -14.93 -5.86 -33.81
C PHE A 2 -15.47 -6.47 -32.52
N ARG A 3 -15.11 -7.72 -32.23
CA ARG A 3 -15.43 -8.38 -30.96
C ARG A 3 -14.24 -8.20 -30.03
N LEU A 4 -14.42 -7.44 -28.95
CA LEU A 4 -13.41 -7.28 -27.92
C LEU A 4 -13.38 -8.54 -27.07
N GLU A 5 -12.26 -9.27 -27.08
CA GLU A 5 -12.03 -10.45 -26.25
C GLU A 5 -10.92 -10.17 -25.23
N ALA A 6 -11.08 -10.67 -24.01
CA ALA A 6 -10.08 -10.50 -22.95
C ALA A 6 -8.80 -11.28 -23.30
N ARG A 7 -7.65 -10.60 -23.27
CA ARG A 7 -6.37 -11.21 -23.62
C ARG A 7 -5.90 -12.12 -22.48
N THR A 8 -5.83 -13.42 -22.72
CA THR A 8 -5.48 -14.43 -21.69
C THR A 8 -3.99 -14.53 -21.40
N SER A 9 -3.13 -14.02 -22.29
CA SER A 9 -1.68 -13.94 -22.09
C SER A 9 -1.11 -12.62 -22.61
N THR A 10 -0.29 -11.99 -21.77
CA THR A 10 0.42 -10.75 -22.09
C THR A 10 1.91 -11.04 -22.13
N PRO A 11 2.63 -10.70 -23.22
CA PRO A 11 4.07 -10.91 -23.26
C PRO A 11 4.77 -9.98 -22.24
N ALA A 12 5.89 -10.43 -21.66
CA ALA A 12 6.55 -9.72 -20.55
C ALA A 12 6.93 -8.27 -20.90
N TRP A 13 7.35 -8.00 -22.14
CA TRP A 13 7.66 -6.65 -22.60
C TRP A 13 6.46 -5.72 -22.54
N PHE A 14 5.24 -6.24 -22.78
CA PHE A 14 4.01 -5.45 -22.74
C PHE A 14 3.66 -5.07 -21.29
N ASN A 15 3.87 -6.00 -20.35
CA ASN A 15 3.67 -5.75 -18.93
C ASN A 15 4.65 -4.71 -18.35
N LEU A 16 5.82 -4.53 -18.97
CA LEU A 16 6.77 -3.48 -18.61
C LEU A 16 6.53 -2.18 -19.37
N ALA A 17 6.23 -2.26 -20.66
CA ALA A 17 6.01 -1.09 -21.51
C ALA A 17 4.76 -0.31 -21.07
N LEU A 18 3.68 -1.00 -20.68
CA LEU A 18 2.41 -0.34 -20.35
C LEU A 18 2.53 0.61 -19.13
N PRO A 19 3.11 0.21 -17.98
CA PRO A 19 3.36 1.13 -16.88
C PRO A 19 4.32 2.27 -17.25
N LEU A 20 5.39 1.99 -18.02
CA LEU A 20 6.35 3.01 -18.43
C LEU A 20 5.71 4.06 -19.35
N LEU A 21 4.87 3.63 -20.29
CA LEU A 21 4.09 4.54 -21.14
C LEU A 21 3.08 5.35 -20.33
N ALA A 22 2.43 4.75 -19.32
CA ALA A 22 1.53 5.48 -18.43
C ALA A 22 2.25 6.55 -17.61
N ILE A 23 3.46 6.26 -17.11
CA ILE A 23 4.33 7.24 -16.45
C ILE A 23 4.69 8.37 -17.42
N GLY A 24 5.15 8.03 -18.63
CA GLY A 24 5.50 9.00 -19.67
C GLY A 24 4.30 9.90 -20.05
N ALA A 25 3.13 9.31 -20.26
CA ALA A 25 1.90 10.05 -20.56
C ALA A 25 1.50 11.00 -19.43
N THR A 26 1.62 10.55 -18.16
CA THR A 26 1.36 11.39 -16.99
C THR A 26 2.33 12.56 -16.92
N LEU A 27 3.63 12.33 -17.16
CA LEU A 27 4.62 13.41 -17.20
C LEU A 27 4.30 14.40 -18.33
N VAL A 28 3.98 13.94 -19.54
CA VAL A 28 3.61 14.85 -20.65
C VAL A 28 2.38 15.68 -20.30
N LEU A 29 1.36 15.07 -19.70
CA LEU A 29 0.14 15.77 -19.28
C LEU A 29 0.45 16.82 -18.19
N CYS A 30 1.23 16.46 -17.17
CA CYS A 30 1.67 17.37 -16.12
C CYS A 30 2.54 18.51 -16.67
N SER A 31 3.39 18.24 -17.66
CA SER A 31 4.20 19.25 -18.34
C SER A 31 3.33 20.34 -18.95
N GLY A 32 2.23 19.93 -19.60
CA GLY A 32 1.24 20.86 -20.14
C GLY A 32 0.62 21.75 -19.06
N LEU A 33 0.23 21.17 -17.92
CA LEU A 33 -0.33 21.93 -16.79
C LEU A 33 0.67 22.91 -16.17
N ILE A 34 1.93 22.50 -16.01
CA ILE A 34 3.02 23.35 -15.48
C ILE A 34 3.30 24.52 -16.43
N ALA A 35 3.35 24.26 -17.74
CA ALA A 35 3.53 25.30 -18.74
C ALA A 35 2.35 26.29 -18.75
N LEU A 36 1.11 25.80 -18.61
CA LEU A 36 -0.09 26.64 -18.50
C LEU A 36 -0.09 27.50 -17.24
N ALA A 37 0.51 27.03 -16.15
CA ALA A 37 0.71 27.80 -14.92
C ALA A 37 1.85 28.85 -15.03
N GLY A 38 2.56 28.91 -16.16
CA GLY A 38 3.67 29.85 -16.39
C GLY A 38 4.99 29.43 -15.73
N ALA A 39 5.10 28.20 -15.24
CA ALA A 39 6.31 27.69 -14.61
C ALA A 39 7.20 26.93 -15.61
N GLY A 40 8.52 26.92 -15.36
CA GLY A 40 9.48 26.17 -16.17
C GLY A 40 9.33 24.66 -15.94
N VAL A 41 8.92 23.92 -16.98
CA VAL A 41 8.69 22.46 -16.89
C VAL A 41 9.94 21.69 -16.44
N ILE A 42 11.10 22.01 -17.03
CA ILE A 42 12.37 21.34 -16.71
C ILE A 42 12.78 21.63 -15.26
N GLU A 43 12.60 22.87 -14.81
CA GLU A 43 12.90 23.28 -13.43
C GLU A 43 11.97 22.58 -12.44
N ALA A 44 10.66 22.51 -12.72
CA ALA A 44 9.70 21.81 -11.88
C ALA A 44 10.05 20.33 -11.71
N TYR A 45 10.44 19.63 -12.78
CA TYR A 45 10.92 18.25 -12.68
C TYR A 45 12.28 18.12 -12.02
N GLY A 46 13.18 19.08 -12.23
CA GLY A 46 14.46 19.13 -11.53
C GLY A 46 14.26 19.20 -10.01
N VAL A 47 13.39 20.12 -9.55
CA VAL A 47 13.03 20.27 -8.14
C VAL A 47 12.35 19.01 -7.61
N MET A 48 11.41 18.43 -8.36
CA MET A 48 10.72 17.20 -7.96
C MET A 48 11.71 16.04 -7.79
N PHE A 49 12.67 15.89 -8.71
CA PHE A 49 13.70 14.87 -8.62
C PHE A 49 14.63 15.10 -7.42
N SER A 50 15.14 16.32 -7.23
CA SER A 50 16.05 16.63 -6.12
C SER A 50 15.35 16.54 -4.76
N ALA A 51 14.06 16.89 -4.68
CA ALA A 51 13.29 16.79 -3.45
C ALA A 51 13.03 15.35 -3.02
N SER A 52 13.06 14.38 -3.95
CA SER A 52 12.88 12.96 -3.64
C SER A 52 14.20 12.18 -3.53
N LEU A 53 15.19 12.49 -4.36
CA LEU A 53 16.40 11.66 -4.53
C LEU A 53 17.72 12.47 -4.52
N GLY A 54 17.65 13.78 -4.29
CA GLY A 54 18.81 14.67 -4.45
C GLY A 54 19.91 14.46 -3.41
N ASP A 55 19.55 14.19 -2.16
CA ASP A 55 20.48 13.97 -1.06
C ASP A 55 20.01 12.88 -0.09
N SER A 56 20.84 12.55 0.90
CA SER A 56 20.52 11.54 1.91
C SER A 56 19.26 11.85 2.71
N TYR A 57 18.93 13.13 2.89
CA TYR A 57 17.74 13.54 3.63
C TYR A 57 16.47 13.33 2.79
N ALA A 58 16.48 13.75 1.53
CA ALA A 58 15.41 13.55 0.56
C ALA A 58 15.06 12.06 0.37
N ILE A 59 16.10 11.21 0.26
CA ILE A 59 15.91 9.75 0.20
C ILE A 59 15.29 9.25 1.49
N THR A 60 15.79 9.69 2.65
CA THR A 60 15.25 9.28 3.95
C THR A 60 13.79 9.69 4.10
N GLU A 61 13.44 10.93 3.78
CA GLU A 61 12.08 11.46 3.82
C GLU A 61 11.14 10.69 2.89
N THR A 62 11.61 10.36 1.68
CA THR A 62 10.85 9.54 0.72
C THR A 62 10.56 8.15 1.28
N LEU A 63 11.57 7.49 1.88
CA LEU A 63 11.39 6.17 2.51
C LEU A 63 10.48 6.22 3.73
N VAL A 64 10.60 7.26 4.54
CA VAL A 64 9.74 7.49 5.70
C VAL A 64 8.28 7.63 5.25
N ARG A 65 7.97 8.47 4.25
CA ARG A 65 6.60 8.62 3.72
C ARG A 65 6.08 7.39 2.97
N ALA A 66 6.97 6.61 2.35
CA ALA A 66 6.59 5.37 1.68
C ALA A 66 6.22 4.26 2.68
N THR A 67 6.76 4.29 3.90
CA THR A 67 6.56 3.27 4.94
C THR A 67 5.08 3.05 5.27
N PRO A 68 4.28 4.07 5.67
CA PRO A 68 2.86 3.88 5.93
C PRO A 68 2.10 3.42 4.70
N MET A 69 2.44 3.91 3.50
CA MET A 69 1.82 3.50 2.24
C MET A 69 2.06 2.01 1.92
N ILE A 70 3.26 1.49 2.20
CA ILE A 70 3.56 0.06 2.03
C ILE A 70 2.69 -0.77 2.96
N PHE A 71 2.58 -0.39 4.24
CA PHE A 71 1.76 -1.12 5.20
C PHE A 71 0.27 -1.06 4.89
N THR A 72 -0.26 0.12 4.52
CA THR A 72 -1.67 0.26 4.14
C THR A 72 -1.97 -0.45 2.82
N GLY A 73 -1.06 -0.41 1.84
CA GLY A 73 -1.15 -1.19 0.61
C GLY A 73 -1.15 -2.70 0.87
N LEU A 74 -0.24 -3.20 1.71
CA LEU A 74 -0.21 -4.62 2.10
C LEU A 74 -1.47 -5.03 2.87
N ALA A 75 -1.99 -4.18 3.76
CA ALA A 75 -3.24 -4.41 4.47
C ALA A 75 -4.40 -4.62 3.49
N VAL A 76 -4.57 -3.69 2.55
CA VAL A 76 -5.63 -3.76 1.54
C VAL A 76 -5.41 -4.96 0.61
N ALA A 77 -4.18 -5.23 0.17
CA ALA A 77 -3.86 -6.38 -0.68
C ALA A 77 -4.23 -7.71 0.00
N VAL A 78 -3.99 -7.86 1.31
CA VAL A 78 -4.42 -9.04 2.07
C VAL A 78 -5.94 -9.17 2.10
N ALA A 79 -6.67 -8.07 2.32
CA ALA A 79 -8.13 -8.08 2.31
C ALA A 79 -8.72 -8.45 0.93
N PHE A 80 -8.17 -7.87 -0.14
CA PHE A 80 -8.57 -8.14 -1.52
C PHE A 80 -8.37 -9.60 -1.92
N ARG A 81 -7.38 -10.30 -1.36
CA ARG A 81 -7.20 -11.74 -1.60
C ARG A 81 -8.36 -12.59 -1.10
N ALA A 82 -9.14 -12.13 -0.13
CA ALA A 82 -10.37 -12.77 0.33
C ALA A 82 -11.66 -12.15 -0.28
N LYS A 83 -11.52 -11.27 -1.29
CA LYS A 83 -12.63 -10.52 -1.93
C LYS A 83 -13.48 -9.67 -0.96
N PHE A 84 -12.90 -9.15 0.12
CA PHE A 84 -13.53 -8.08 0.91
C PHE A 84 -12.68 -6.81 0.88
N TRP A 85 -13.34 -5.67 1.08
CA TRP A 85 -12.72 -4.35 1.05
C TRP A 85 -12.34 -3.88 2.45
N ASN A 86 -11.09 -3.44 2.65
CA ASN A 86 -10.66 -2.78 3.88
C ASN A 86 -10.88 -1.26 3.78
N ILE A 87 -12.13 -0.83 3.88
CA ILE A 87 -12.51 0.60 3.82
C ILE A 87 -11.91 1.37 5.02
N GLY A 88 -11.77 0.70 6.16
CA GLY A 88 -11.31 1.30 7.41
C GLY A 88 -9.79 1.42 7.57
N ALA A 89 -9.00 1.21 6.50
CA ALA A 89 -7.53 1.26 6.58
C ALA A 89 -7.02 2.59 7.17
N GLU A 90 -7.63 3.71 6.80
CA GLU A 90 -7.33 5.04 7.35
C GLU A 90 -7.59 5.10 8.86
N GLY A 91 -8.77 4.63 9.30
CA GLY A 91 -9.12 4.59 10.71
C GLY A 91 -8.26 3.63 11.54
N GLN A 92 -7.86 2.50 10.95
CA GLN A 92 -6.97 1.52 11.58
C GLN A 92 -5.57 2.12 11.79
N LEU A 93 -5.05 2.85 10.80
CA LEU A 93 -3.80 3.61 10.92
C LEU A 93 -3.91 4.63 12.04
N LEU A 94 -4.94 5.47 12.04
CA LEU A 94 -5.14 6.49 13.09
C LEU A 94 -5.27 5.86 14.49
N ALA A 95 -5.99 4.75 14.61
CA ALA A 95 -6.11 4.01 15.87
C ALA A 95 -4.75 3.50 16.36
N GLY A 96 -3.91 2.98 15.45
CA GLY A 96 -2.54 2.56 15.76
C GLY A 96 -1.65 3.73 16.18
N ALA A 97 -1.75 4.86 15.49
CA ALA A 97 -1.06 6.10 15.83
C ALA A 97 -1.38 6.58 17.25
N VAL A 98 -2.67 6.63 17.61
CA VAL A 98 -3.13 7.00 18.97
C VAL A 98 -2.64 6.00 20.01
N ALA A 99 -2.72 4.69 19.72
CA ALA A 99 -2.24 3.66 20.62
C ALA A 99 -0.73 3.76 20.90
N SER A 100 0.08 4.12 19.90
CA SER A 100 1.52 4.33 20.04
C SER A 100 1.85 5.47 21.03
N CYS A 101 1.12 6.59 20.95
CA CYS A 101 1.26 7.66 21.94
C CYS A 101 0.83 7.25 23.34
N ALA A 102 -0.26 6.48 23.47
CA ALA A 102 -0.76 6.04 24.77
C ALA A 102 0.21 5.10 25.52
N VAL A 103 0.94 4.24 24.79
CA VAL A 103 1.92 3.29 25.37
C VAL A 103 3.30 3.93 25.58
N GLY A 104 3.49 5.18 25.14
CA GLY A 104 4.76 5.88 25.12
C GLY A 104 5.46 5.64 23.79
N ALA A 105 5.69 6.71 23.03
CA ALA A 105 6.24 6.65 21.67
C ALA A 105 7.54 5.82 21.66
N ILE A 106 7.45 4.61 21.12
CA ILE A 106 8.61 3.75 20.91
C ILE A 106 9.39 4.37 19.75
N ARG A 107 10.65 4.74 19.98
CA ARG A 107 11.56 5.25 18.94
C ARG A 107 11.84 4.17 17.90
N LEU A 108 10.89 3.92 17.02
CA LEU A 108 10.94 2.93 15.96
C LEU A 108 11.57 3.55 14.72
N HIS A 109 12.90 3.80 14.79
CA HIS A 109 13.68 4.17 13.60
C HIS A 109 13.74 3.04 12.55
N LEU A 110 13.21 1.86 12.88
CA LEU A 110 13.16 0.65 12.06
C LEU A 110 11.89 0.54 11.20
N GLY A 111 11.04 1.56 11.16
CA GLY A 111 9.80 1.55 10.37
C GLY A 111 10.01 1.17 8.90
N VAL A 112 11.00 1.81 8.26
CA VAL A 112 11.40 1.53 6.88
C VAL A 112 11.82 0.06 6.71
N VAL A 113 12.67 -0.44 7.62
CA VAL A 113 13.13 -1.84 7.58
C VAL A 113 11.94 -2.79 7.76
N ALA A 114 11.03 -2.48 8.70
CA ALA A 114 9.83 -3.26 8.93
C ALA A 114 8.92 -3.31 7.71
N ALA A 115 8.75 -2.21 6.96
CA ALA A 115 7.98 -2.19 5.72
C ALA A 115 8.59 -3.10 4.64
N PHE A 116 9.90 -3.00 4.43
CA PHE A 116 10.60 -3.85 3.45
C PHE A 116 10.62 -5.32 3.84
N VAL A 117 10.56 -5.65 5.14
CA VAL A 117 10.44 -7.04 5.62
C VAL A 117 8.98 -7.51 5.58
N ALA A 118 8.00 -6.64 5.84
CA ALA A 118 6.59 -6.99 5.84
C ALA A 118 6.14 -7.45 4.44
N ALA A 119 6.61 -6.81 3.36
CA ALA A 119 6.25 -7.19 2.00
C ALA A 119 6.58 -8.66 1.65
N PRO A 120 7.84 -9.16 1.78
CA PRO A 120 8.16 -10.55 1.52
C PRO A 120 7.52 -11.50 2.53
N VAL A 121 7.34 -11.09 3.80
CA VAL A 121 6.65 -11.90 4.81
C VAL A 121 5.19 -12.12 4.45
N ILE A 122 4.46 -11.06 4.06
CA ILE A 122 3.07 -11.15 3.63
C ILE A 122 2.96 -11.91 2.31
N TRP A 123 3.87 -11.67 1.36
CA TRP A 123 3.94 -12.46 0.14
C TRP A 123 4.12 -13.95 0.44
N PHE A 124 5.04 -14.32 1.34
CA PHE A 124 5.26 -15.70 1.76
C PHE A 124 4.04 -16.27 2.48
N LEU A 125 3.45 -15.52 3.42
CA LEU A 125 2.25 -15.91 4.16
C LEU A 125 1.10 -16.21 3.20
N ILE A 126 0.85 -15.33 2.22
CA ILE A 126 -0.16 -15.57 1.21
C ILE A 126 0.27 -16.77 0.35
N MET A 127 1.40 -16.71 -0.35
CA MET A 127 1.71 -17.68 -1.42
C MET A 127 2.10 -19.08 -0.93
N ARG A 128 2.71 -19.20 0.25
CA ARG A 128 3.37 -20.44 0.70
C ARG A 128 2.72 -21.12 1.91
N THR A 129 1.70 -20.53 2.54
CA THR A 129 1.07 -21.12 3.73
C THR A 129 -0.36 -21.64 3.49
N THR A 130 -0.83 -22.49 4.40
CA THR A 130 -2.20 -23.04 4.40
C THR A 130 -3.25 -21.96 4.64
N LEU A 131 -2.96 -20.97 5.48
CA LEU A 131 -3.84 -19.83 5.71
C LEU A 131 -4.02 -19.04 4.41
N GLY A 132 -2.91 -18.72 3.74
CA GLY A 132 -2.94 -18.01 2.46
C GLY A 132 -3.66 -18.78 1.34
N PHE A 133 -3.54 -20.11 1.32
CA PHE A 133 -4.35 -20.97 0.44
C PHE A 133 -5.85 -20.82 0.73
N ARG A 134 -6.27 -20.92 2.00
CA ARG A 134 -7.68 -20.77 2.40
C ARG A 134 -8.24 -19.40 2.03
N ILE A 135 -7.46 -18.33 2.24
CA ILE A 135 -7.81 -16.97 1.81
C ILE A 135 -8.11 -16.92 0.31
N ARG A 136 -7.19 -17.42 -0.52
CA ARG A 136 -7.36 -17.40 -1.99
C ARG A 136 -8.58 -18.20 -2.44
N VAL A 137 -8.81 -19.38 -1.88
CA VAL A 137 -9.95 -20.23 -2.24
C VAL A 137 -11.27 -19.58 -1.85
N ILE A 138 -11.35 -18.95 -0.69
CA ILE A 138 -12.53 -18.15 -0.27
C ILE A 138 -12.75 -16.99 -1.24
N GLY A 139 -11.66 -16.33 -1.65
CA GLY A 139 -11.69 -15.31 -2.69
C GLY A 139 -12.29 -15.85 -3.99
N GLU A 140 -11.91 -17.04 -4.45
CA GLU A 140 -12.49 -17.61 -5.68
C GLU A 140 -13.98 -17.96 -5.51
N ASN A 141 -14.30 -18.82 -4.54
CA ASN A 141 -15.68 -19.23 -4.25
C ASN A 141 -15.84 -19.63 -2.76
N PRO A 142 -16.54 -18.83 -1.94
CA PRO A 142 -16.72 -19.12 -0.53
C PRO A 142 -17.62 -20.34 -0.27
N GLU A 143 -18.60 -20.63 -1.13
CA GLU A 143 -19.46 -21.81 -0.97
C GLU A 143 -18.67 -23.09 -1.22
N ALA A 144 -17.87 -23.12 -2.30
CA ALA A 144 -16.97 -24.24 -2.59
C ALA A 144 -15.96 -24.46 -1.46
N ALA A 145 -15.44 -23.38 -0.86
CA ALA A 145 -14.56 -23.45 0.30
C ALA A 145 -15.24 -24.14 1.50
N ARG A 146 -16.52 -23.81 1.78
CA ARG A 146 -17.31 -24.45 2.87
C ARG A 146 -17.49 -25.94 2.61
N TYR A 147 -17.86 -26.33 1.38
CA TYR A 147 -17.98 -27.74 1.00
C TYR A 147 -16.65 -28.49 1.12
N GLY A 148 -15.53 -27.82 0.88
CA GLY A 148 -14.18 -28.34 1.10
C GLY A 148 -13.70 -28.36 2.56
N GLY A 149 -14.57 -28.08 3.54
CA GLY A 149 -14.25 -28.12 4.98
C GLY A 149 -13.56 -26.87 5.51
N VAL A 150 -13.54 -25.76 4.75
CA VAL A 150 -12.98 -24.49 5.22
C VAL A 150 -14.03 -23.71 6.03
N HIS A 151 -13.70 -23.38 7.29
CA HIS A 151 -14.48 -22.45 8.10
C HIS A 151 -14.29 -21.00 7.62
N VAL A 152 -15.10 -20.60 6.64
CA VAL A 152 -14.98 -19.31 5.95
C VAL A 152 -15.01 -18.12 6.92
N GLU A 153 -15.92 -18.13 7.89
CA GLU A 153 -16.07 -17.05 8.87
C GLU A 153 -14.79 -16.82 9.66
N ARG A 154 -14.15 -17.89 10.13
CA ARG A 154 -12.89 -17.77 10.89
C ARG A 154 -11.76 -17.24 10.03
N VAL A 155 -11.66 -17.72 8.79
CA VAL A 155 -10.61 -17.26 7.87
C VAL A 155 -10.81 -15.80 7.49
N LEU A 156 -12.06 -15.37 7.25
CA LEU A 156 -12.38 -13.96 7.00
C LEU A 156 -12.02 -13.08 8.20
N ILE A 157 -12.37 -13.49 9.42
CA ILE A 157 -12.00 -12.76 10.65
C ILE A 157 -10.48 -12.71 10.81
N SER A 158 -9.76 -13.82 10.64
CA SER A 158 -8.29 -13.84 10.72
C SER A 158 -7.65 -12.94 9.65
N THR A 159 -8.22 -12.89 8.45
CA THR A 159 -7.74 -12.04 7.35
C THR A 159 -8.01 -10.56 7.65
N ALA A 160 -9.19 -10.24 8.18
CA ALA A 160 -9.54 -8.89 8.60
C ALA A 160 -8.65 -8.40 9.75
N LEU A 161 -8.35 -9.26 10.72
CA LEU A 161 -7.41 -8.95 11.80
C LEU A 161 -5.99 -8.75 11.28
N LEU A 162 -5.52 -9.59 10.35
CA LEU A 162 -4.20 -9.43 9.74
C LEU A 162 -4.09 -8.10 8.96
N SER A 163 -5.10 -7.81 8.14
CA SER A 163 -5.22 -6.54 7.41
C SER A 163 -5.24 -5.35 8.38
N GLY A 164 -6.08 -5.40 9.41
CA GLY A 164 -6.20 -4.34 10.41
C GLY A 164 -4.91 -4.14 11.20
N ALA A 165 -4.20 -5.21 11.53
CA ALA A 165 -2.91 -5.14 12.22
C ALA A 165 -1.84 -4.47 11.33
N LEU A 166 -1.78 -4.78 10.03
CA LEU A 166 -0.85 -4.14 9.09
C LEU A 166 -1.14 -2.63 8.97
N ALA A 167 -2.41 -2.26 8.80
CA ALA A 167 -2.80 -0.84 8.75
C ALA A 167 -2.54 -0.11 10.07
N GLY A 168 -2.82 -0.75 11.22
CA GLY A 168 -2.52 -0.18 12.54
C GLY A 168 -1.02 -0.01 12.79
N LEU A 169 -0.19 -0.96 12.36
CA LEU A 169 1.26 -0.85 12.44
C LEU A 169 1.80 0.33 11.63
N ALA A 170 1.17 0.68 10.50
CA ALA A 170 1.51 1.88 9.75
C ALA A 170 1.45 3.13 10.65
N GLY A 171 0.38 3.29 11.43
CA GLY A 171 0.21 4.44 12.32
C GLY A 171 1.13 4.42 13.54
N VAL A 172 1.38 3.23 14.09
CA VAL A 172 2.34 3.07 15.20
C VAL A 172 3.73 3.53 14.78
N ILE A 173 4.14 3.15 13.56
CA ILE A 173 5.44 3.50 12.99
C ILE A 173 5.50 5.00 12.64
N GLU A 174 4.44 5.56 12.04
CA GLU A 174 4.39 6.97 11.66
C GLU A 174 4.55 7.88 12.89
N VAL A 175 3.81 7.60 13.95
CA VAL A 175 3.87 8.43 15.17
C VAL A 175 5.07 8.10 16.04
N GLY A 176 5.43 6.83 16.21
CA GLY A 176 6.55 6.41 17.05
C GLY A 176 7.93 6.69 16.45
N GLY A 177 8.04 6.71 15.12
CA GLY A 177 9.29 6.91 14.40
C GLY A 177 9.56 8.35 13.96
N VAL A 178 8.52 9.10 13.59
CA VAL A 178 8.66 10.39 12.88
C VAL A 178 8.19 11.55 13.74
N HIS A 179 6.90 11.58 14.10
CA HIS A 179 6.27 12.77 14.66
C HIS A 179 6.36 12.87 16.19
N PHE A 180 6.50 11.74 16.89
CA PHE A 180 6.50 11.61 18.36
C PHE A 180 5.28 12.21 19.08
N GLN A 181 4.28 12.68 18.34
CA GLN A 181 3.03 13.24 18.83
C GLN A 181 1.92 13.02 17.79
N VAL A 182 0.68 12.91 18.26
CA VAL A 182 -0.49 12.82 17.37
C VAL A 182 -0.80 14.22 16.83
N MET A 183 -0.50 14.47 15.56
CA MET A 183 -0.86 15.70 14.84
C MET A 183 -2.17 15.53 14.08
N SER A 184 -2.83 16.64 13.73
CA SER A 184 -4.07 16.60 12.93
C SER A 184 -3.86 16.07 11.50
N ASP A 185 -2.61 16.03 11.03
CA ASP A 185 -2.22 15.67 9.67
C ASP A 185 -1.25 14.46 9.64
N ILE A 186 -1.44 13.50 10.55
CA ILE A 186 -0.62 12.25 10.60
C ILE A 186 -0.75 11.43 9.33
N SER A 187 -1.94 11.45 8.71
CA SER A 187 -2.20 10.70 7.50
C SER A 187 -2.95 11.60 6.52
N PRO A 188 -2.27 12.13 5.50
CA PRO A 188 -2.88 12.87 4.40
C PRO A 188 -3.76 11.99 3.47
N GLY A 189 -4.24 10.84 3.97
CA GLY A 189 -4.92 9.81 3.18
C GLY A 189 -4.03 8.62 2.79
N TYR A 190 -3.06 8.23 3.62
CA TYR A 190 -2.22 7.06 3.36
C TYR A 190 -3.02 5.75 3.31
N GLY A 191 -4.09 5.63 4.09
CA GLY A 191 -5.00 4.48 4.07
C GLY A 191 -5.76 4.37 2.74
N TYR A 192 -6.28 5.49 2.23
CA TYR A 192 -6.96 5.52 0.93
C TYR A 192 -6.00 5.32 -0.24
N SER A 193 -4.82 5.95 -0.18
CA SER A 193 -3.77 5.78 -1.20
C SER A 193 -3.28 4.34 -1.27
N GLY A 194 -3.24 3.64 -0.13
CA GLY A 194 -2.95 2.21 -0.07
C GLY A 194 -3.91 1.34 -0.89
N ILE A 195 -5.17 1.76 -1.06
CA ILE A 195 -6.14 1.04 -1.90
C ILE A 195 -5.76 1.13 -3.38
N VAL A 196 -5.24 2.27 -3.83
CA VAL A 196 -4.83 2.49 -5.22
C VAL A 196 -3.53 1.73 -5.54
N VAL A 197 -2.67 1.53 -4.54
CA VAL A 197 -1.38 0.86 -4.67
C VAL A 197 -1.50 -0.67 -4.62
N ALA A 198 -2.52 -1.21 -3.94
CA ALA A 198 -2.74 -2.64 -3.70
C ALA A 198 -3.23 -3.42 -4.93
#